data_AF-A0A235IRH8-F1
#
_entry.id   AF-A0A235IRH8-F1
#
_cell.length_a   1.000
_cell.length_b   1.000
_cell.length_c   1.000
_cell.angle_alpha   90.00
_cell.angle_beta   90.00
_cell.angle_gamma   90.00
#
_symmetry.space_group_name_H-M   'P 1'
#
loop_
_entity.id
_entity.type
_entity.pdbx_description
1 polymer ?
#
loop_
_entity_poly.entity_id
_entity_poly.type
_entity_poly.pdbx_seq_one_letter_code
_entity_poly.pdbx_strand_id
1 'polypeptide(L)'
;MLSGDSQTGHCNKCGKWLGSYRYKNGGVNKIKKADEIAWQLYVNHELGELIAAAPTIISPIDSNRISQTISTFINHAFQSNQAALSRAILVNQATIGSWCKGKVIPQIDKLLLLSHQMRIKLLDFLTTDVLVFDNIACGSLTNQAEQPRKSYTRINSERKQVLNIILQEVINEYPPPSLEDVAFRLKHYPLCLQHHFPELCQIIKVRHTDYKSVSRQQKIQPILELALQEFPPPSFLEISRRLV
;
A
#
# COMPACT_ATOMS: atom_id res chain seq x y z
N MET A 1 30.85 7.93 -26.34
CA MET A 1 31.12 9.14 -25.54
C MET A 1 30.61 8.89 -24.13
N LEU A 2 31.51 8.54 -23.21
CA LEU A 2 31.18 8.37 -21.78
C LEU A 2 31.33 9.75 -21.14
N SER A 3 30.24 10.34 -20.62
CA SER A 3 30.29 11.66 -19.97
C SER A 3 31.24 11.64 -18.77
N GLY A 4 32.10 12.65 -18.69
CA GLY A 4 33.21 12.78 -17.74
C GLY A 4 32.85 13.00 -16.27
N ASP A 5 31.56 13.03 -15.92
CA ASP A 5 31.09 13.32 -14.56
C ASP A 5 30.64 12.08 -13.78
N SER A 6 30.92 10.88 -14.29
CA SER A 6 30.56 9.63 -13.61
C SER A 6 31.55 9.31 -12.49
N GLN A 7 31.32 9.84 -11.29
CA GLN A 7 32.03 9.39 -10.09
C GLN A 7 31.39 8.10 -9.55
N THR A 8 32.21 7.06 -9.38
CA THR A 8 31.82 5.79 -8.79
C THR A 8 31.20 6.04 -7.40
N GLY A 9 29.98 5.53 -7.17
CA GLY A 9 29.26 5.71 -5.91
C GLY A 9 28.36 6.96 -5.83
N HIS A 10 28.26 7.78 -6.89
CA HIS A 10 27.36 8.95 -6.94
C HIS A 10 26.33 8.83 -8.06
N CYS A 11 25.14 9.40 -7.85
CA CYS A 11 24.11 9.47 -8.88
C CYS A 11 24.50 10.48 -9.97
N ASN A 12 24.60 10.03 -11.22
CA ASN A 12 24.94 10.86 -12.38
C ASN A 12 23.97 12.02 -12.67
N LYS A 13 22.77 12.01 -12.06
CA LYS A 13 21.73 13.02 -12.29
C LYS A 13 21.65 14.07 -11.19
N CYS A 14 22.07 13.75 -9.97
CA CYS A 14 21.94 14.67 -8.83
C CYS A 14 23.20 14.79 -7.96
N GLY A 15 24.28 14.09 -8.31
CA GLY A 15 25.56 14.13 -7.61
C GLY A 15 25.53 13.59 -6.19
N LYS A 16 24.43 12.96 -5.75
CA LYS A 16 24.31 12.44 -4.38
C LYS A 16 25.01 11.10 -4.24
N TRP A 17 25.72 10.94 -3.12
CA TRP A 17 26.35 9.69 -2.70
C TRP A 17 25.29 8.59 -2.51
N LEU A 18 25.39 7.55 -3.33
CA LEU A 18 24.55 6.36 -3.28
C LEU A 18 24.91 5.44 -2.11
N GLY A 19 26.12 5.56 -1.56
CA GLY A 19 26.58 4.78 -0.40
C GLY A 19 26.04 5.28 0.94
N SER A 20 25.05 6.17 0.97
CA SER A 20 24.35 6.50 2.21
C SER A 20 23.31 5.41 2.47
N TYR A 21 23.71 4.38 3.22
CA TYR A 21 22.80 3.39 3.81
C TYR A 21 21.97 4.07 4.90
N ARG A 22 21.11 5.00 4.48
CA ARG A 22 20.00 5.46 5.30
C ARG A 22 18.98 4.35 5.23
N TYR A 23 18.97 3.49 6.25
CA TYR A 23 17.77 2.75 6.61
C TYR A 23 16.62 3.77 6.53
N LYS A 24 15.74 3.59 5.55
CA LYS A 24 14.46 4.28 5.57
C LYS A 24 13.81 3.77 6.85
N ASN A 25 13.80 4.61 7.89
CA ASN A 25 13.11 4.35 9.14
C ASN A 25 11.60 4.26 8.84
N GLY A 26 11.18 3.10 8.32
CA GLY A 26 9.83 2.62 8.41
C GLY A 26 9.63 2.16 9.84
N GLY A 27 9.32 3.09 10.73
CA GLY A 27 8.66 2.84 12.02
C GLY A 27 9.18 1.69 12.88
N VAL A 28 10.50 1.51 13.02
CA VAL A 28 11.03 0.61 14.06
C VAL A 28 11.33 1.48 15.27
N ASN A 29 10.65 1.17 16.38
CA ASN A 29 10.93 1.73 17.71
C ASN A 29 12.45 1.72 17.96
N LYS A 30 12.97 2.73 18.64
CA LYS A 30 14.40 2.84 19.01
C LYS A 30 14.83 1.58 19.78
N ILE A 31 15.35 0.59 19.08
CA ILE A 31 15.96 -0.62 19.64
C ILE A 31 17.20 -0.14 20.42
N LYS A 32 17.37 -0.62 21.66
CA LYS A 32 18.56 -0.29 22.44
C LYS A 32 19.77 -0.90 21.73
N LYS A 33 20.91 -0.18 21.69
CA LYS A 33 22.13 -0.60 20.98
C LYS A 33 22.60 -2.03 21.32
N ALA A 34 22.33 -2.51 22.53
CA ALA A 34 22.63 -3.89 22.95
C ALA A 34 21.71 -4.94 22.29
N ASP A 35 20.41 -4.65 22.17
CA ASP A 35 19.42 -5.51 21.51
C ASP A 35 19.69 -5.59 20.00
N GLU A 36 20.19 -4.50 19.41
CA GLU A 36 20.62 -4.46 18.01
C GLU A 36 21.81 -5.39 17.76
N ILE A 37 22.83 -5.37 18.64
CA ILE A 37 23.99 -6.26 18.51
C ILE A 37 23.57 -7.73 18.65
N ALA A 38 22.71 -8.05 19.63
CA ALA A 38 22.22 -9.41 19.83
C ALA A 38 21.46 -9.92 18.59
N TRP A 39 20.61 -9.08 17.99
CA TRP A 39 19.92 -9.39 16.74
C TRP A 39 20.89 -9.65 15.58
N GLN A 40 21.91 -8.80 15.41
CA GLN A 40 22.91 -8.99 14.35
C GLN A 40 23.73 -10.27 14.53
N LEU A 41 24.07 -10.64 15.77
CA LEU A 41 24.76 -11.90 16.06
C LEU A 41 23.89 -13.11 15.72
N TYR A 42 22.59 -13.07 16.05
CA TYR A 42 21.63 -14.10 15.65
C TYR A 42 21.55 -14.23 14.13
N VAL A 43 21.37 -13.11 13.42
CA VAL A 43 21.29 -13.10 11.95
C VAL A 43 22.54 -13.69 11.31
N ASN A 44 23.72 -13.26 11.77
CA ASN A 44 24.99 -13.77 11.24
C ASN A 44 25.16 -15.27 11.51
N HIS A 45 24.74 -15.75 12.67
CA HIS A 45 24.80 -17.17 13.00
C HIS A 45 23.88 -17.99 12.08
N GLU A 46 22.60 -17.63 11.96
CA GLU A 46 21.63 -18.37 11.14
C GLU A 46 21.98 -18.35 9.65
N LEU A 47 22.46 -17.21 9.14
CA LEU A 47 22.92 -17.11 7.76
C LEU A 47 24.21 -17.91 7.53
N GLY A 48 25.11 -17.92 8.51
CA GLY A 48 26.32 -18.74 8.47
C GLY A 48 26.01 -20.23 8.36
N GLU A 49 25.10 -20.72 9.20
CA GLU A 49 24.61 -22.11 9.16
C GLU A 49 23.94 -22.43 7.81
N LEU A 50 23.09 -21.52 7.30
CA LEU A 50 22.42 -21.69 6.01
C LEU A 50 23.42 -21.77 4.85
N ILE A 51 24.45 -20.90 4.84
CA ILE A 51 25.49 -20.90 3.80
C ILE A 51 26.34 -22.18 3.89
N ALA A 52 26.69 -22.62 5.10
CA ALA A 52 27.42 -23.86 5.31
C ALA A 52 26.63 -25.10 4.84
N ALA A 53 25.31 -25.09 5.04
CA ALA A 53 24.40 -26.14 4.61
C ALA A 53 24.01 -26.06 3.12
N ALA A 54 24.26 -24.94 2.44
CA ALA A 54 23.84 -24.72 1.05
C ALA A 54 24.20 -25.86 0.07
N PRO A 55 25.39 -26.51 0.13
CA PRO A 55 25.72 -27.63 -0.75
C PRO A 55 24.82 -28.87 -0.56
N THR A 56 24.18 -29.00 0.61
CA THR A 56 23.29 -30.11 0.95
C THR A 56 21.83 -29.85 0.59
N ILE A 57 21.48 -28.62 0.20
CA ILE A 57 20.13 -28.23 -0.21
C ILE A 57 19.95 -28.57 -1.69
N ILE A 58 19.53 -29.80 -1.97
CA ILE A 58 19.43 -30.33 -3.35
C ILE A 58 18.13 -29.90 -4.03
N SER A 59 17.08 -29.56 -3.27
CA SER A 59 15.77 -29.20 -3.80
C SER A 59 15.48 -27.68 -3.70
N PRO A 60 14.78 -27.11 -4.70
CA PRO A 60 14.33 -25.72 -4.62
C PRO A 60 13.38 -25.54 -3.44
N ILE A 61 13.46 -24.37 -2.81
CA ILE A 61 12.58 -23.99 -1.71
C ILE A 61 11.13 -23.93 -2.23
N ASP A 62 10.25 -24.76 -1.68
CA ASP A 62 8.85 -24.82 -2.08
C ASP A 62 8.02 -23.74 -1.35
N SER A 63 7.38 -22.87 -2.14
CA SER A 63 6.49 -21.83 -1.63
C SER A 63 5.28 -22.40 -0.89
N ASN A 64 4.79 -23.57 -1.29
CA ASN A 64 3.65 -24.20 -0.64
C ASN A 64 4.03 -24.71 0.76
N ARG A 65 5.20 -25.32 0.90
CA ARG A 65 5.76 -25.72 2.20
C ARG A 65 5.89 -24.51 3.14
N ILE A 66 6.54 -23.44 2.70
CA ILE A 66 6.69 -22.21 3.52
C ILE A 66 5.32 -21.64 3.91
N SER A 67 4.39 -21.60 2.96
CA SER A 67 3.02 -21.12 3.19
C SER A 67 2.29 -21.95 4.25
N GLN A 68 2.45 -23.28 4.22
CA GLN A 68 1.87 -24.19 5.20
C GLN A 68 2.49 -23.93 6.58
N THR A 69 3.82 -23.88 6.69
CA THR A 69 4.54 -23.62 7.96
C THR A 69 4.11 -22.30 8.60
N ILE A 70 4.00 -21.23 7.81
CA ILE A 70 3.54 -19.92 8.30
C ILE A 70 2.08 -20.01 8.77
N SER A 71 1.23 -20.71 8.03
CA SER A 71 -0.19 -20.85 8.37
C SER A 71 -0.39 -21.68 9.64
N THR A 72 0.33 -22.80 9.79
CA THR A 72 0.29 -23.63 11.01
C THR A 72 0.78 -22.85 12.22
N PHE A 73 1.83 -22.05 12.07
CA PHE A 73 2.32 -21.19 13.15
C PHE A 73 1.30 -20.13 13.54
N ILE A 74 0.65 -19.46 12.59
CA ILE A 74 -0.40 -18.47 12.89
C ILE A 74 -1.58 -19.13 13.60
N ASN A 75 -1.97 -20.32 13.18
CA ASN A 75 -3.05 -21.06 13.82
C ASN A 75 -2.69 -21.41 15.26
N HIS A 76 -1.48 -21.90 15.51
CA HIS A 76 -1.04 -22.36 16.83
C HIS A 76 -0.69 -21.22 17.79
N ALA A 77 0.11 -20.25 17.35
CA ALA A 77 0.63 -19.17 18.21
C ALA A 77 -0.31 -17.96 18.29
N PHE A 78 -1.20 -17.77 17.31
CA PHE A 78 -2.07 -16.59 17.22
C PHE A 78 -3.56 -16.91 17.04
N GLN A 79 -3.99 -18.15 17.22
CA GLN A 79 -5.39 -18.57 17.06
C GLN A 79 -5.98 -18.10 15.72
N SER A 80 -5.23 -18.28 14.65
CA SER A 80 -5.61 -17.87 13.28
C SER A 80 -5.67 -16.35 13.05
N ASN A 81 -5.20 -15.53 14.01
CA ASN A 81 -5.20 -14.08 13.91
C ASN A 81 -3.96 -13.55 13.17
N GLN A 82 -4.04 -13.47 11.83
CA GLN A 82 -2.98 -12.88 10.99
C GLN A 82 -2.64 -11.42 11.36
N ALA A 83 -3.60 -10.66 11.90
CA ALA A 83 -3.37 -9.28 12.33
C ALA A 83 -2.55 -9.20 13.63
N ALA A 84 -2.52 -10.25 14.44
CA ALA A 84 -1.63 -10.35 15.59
C ALA A 84 -0.19 -10.59 15.15
N LEU A 85 0.04 -11.53 14.22
CA LEU A 85 1.36 -11.74 13.61
C LEU A 85 1.85 -10.47 12.89
N SER A 86 1.00 -9.84 12.08
CA SER A 86 1.28 -8.57 11.38
C SER A 86 1.86 -7.51 12.33
N ARG A 87 1.32 -7.41 13.55
CA ARG A 87 1.82 -6.49 14.59
C ARG A 87 3.11 -6.97 15.22
N ALA A 88 3.25 -8.26 15.49
CA ALA A 88 4.45 -8.84 16.10
C ALA A 88 5.71 -8.65 15.23
N ILE A 89 5.58 -8.80 13.91
CA ILE A 89 6.72 -8.67 12.97
C ILE A 89 6.71 -7.37 12.15
N LEU A 90 5.80 -6.43 12.44
CA LEU A 90 5.64 -5.14 11.77
C LEU A 90 5.50 -5.24 10.24
N VAL A 91 4.76 -6.25 9.77
CA VAL A 91 4.49 -6.48 8.34
C VAL A 91 3.01 -6.26 8.04
N ASN A 92 2.68 -5.70 6.87
CA ASN A 92 1.29 -5.48 6.45
C ASN A 92 0.50 -6.81 6.41
N GLN A 93 -0.70 -6.83 6.97
CA GLN A 93 -1.61 -7.99 6.96
C GLN A 93 -1.87 -8.53 5.55
N ALA A 94 -1.97 -7.68 4.52
CA ALA A 94 -2.13 -8.12 3.14
C ALA A 94 -0.93 -8.94 2.64
N THR A 95 0.28 -8.58 3.07
CA THR A 95 1.52 -9.31 2.76
C THR A 95 1.54 -10.66 3.47
N ILE A 96 1.16 -10.72 4.75
CA ILE A 96 0.99 -11.98 5.50
C ILE A 96 -0.01 -12.90 4.79
N GLY A 97 -1.16 -12.36 4.37
CA GLY A 97 -2.17 -13.12 3.64
C GLY A 97 -1.70 -13.65 2.29
N SER A 98 -0.78 -12.96 1.60
CA SER A 98 -0.14 -13.46 0.38
C SER A 98 0.83 -14.60 0.66
N TRP A 99 1.56 -14.55 1.80
CA TRP A 99 2.47 -15.61 2.23
C TRP A 99 1.71 -16.89 2.61
N CYS A 100 0.62 -16.78 3.38
CA CYS A 100 -0.25 -17.92 3.74
C CYS A 100 -0.96 -18.58 2.55
N LYS A 101 -0.96 -17.93 1.39
CA LYS A 101 -1.55 -18.45 0.14
C LYS A 101 -0.48 -18.99 -0.83
N GLY A 102 0.80 -18.99 -0.44
CA GLY A 102 1.90 -19.40 -1.31
C GLY A 102 2.12 -18.51 -2.54
N LYS A 103 1.50 -17.33 -2.61
CA LYS A 103 1.59 -16.45 -3.79
C LYS A 103 2.96 -15.79 -3.93
N VAL A 104 3.62 -15.54 -2.82
CA VAL A 104 4.91 -14.85 -2.73
C VAL A 104 5.70 -15.45 -1.57
N ILE A 105 6.98 -15.75 -1.79
CA ILE A 105 7.89 -16.20 -0.75
C ILE A 105 8.38 -14.97 0.05
N PRO A 106 8.37 -14.99 1.39
CA PRO A 106 8.91 -13.91 2.19
C PRO A 106 10.41 -13.68 1.89
N GLN A 107 10.86 -12.44 1.96
CA GLN A 107 12.28 -12.11 1.86
C GLN A 107 13.04 -12.68 3.07
N ILE A 108 14.35 -12.90 2.91
CA ILE A 108 15.20 -13.54 3.92
C ILE A 108 15.17 -12.85 5.29
N ASP A 109 15.08 -11.52 5.31
CA ASP A 109 14.94 -10.73 6.54
C ASP A 109 13.64 -11.06 7.29
N LYS A 110 12.55 -11.34 6.56
CA LYS A 110 11.26 -11.74 7.13
C LYS A 110 11.25 -13.19 7.56
N LEU A 111 11.95 -14.06 6.83
CA LEU A 111 12.15 -15.45 7.22
C LEU A 111 12.92 -15.53 8.55
N LEU A 112 13.98 -14.74 8.72
CA LEU A 112 14.73 -14.62 9.97
C LEU A 112 13.87 -14.10 11.13
N LEU A 113 13.00 -13.11 10.89
CA LEU A 113 12.07 -12.62 11.91
C LEU A 113 11.05 -13.69 12.31
N LEU A 114 10.55 -14.46 11.34
CA LEU A 114 9.59 -15.54 11.57
C LEU A 114 10.26 -16.70 12.32
N SER A 115 11.45 -17.15 11.90
CA SER A 115 12.19 -18.22 12.58
C SER A 115 12.50 -17.85 14.03
N HIS A 116 12.95 -16.61 14.25
CA HIS A 116 13.19 -16.08 15.60
C HIS A 116 11.91 -16.05 16.46
N GLN A 117 10.77 -15.63 15.89
CA GLN A 117 9.48 -15.61 16.59
C GLN A 117 8.95 -17.02 16.88
N MET A 118 9.20 -17.96 15.97
CA MET A 118 8.86 -19.38 16.10
C MET A 118 9.82 -20.13 17.03
N ARG A 119 10.97 -19.53 17.39
CA ARG A 119 12.07 -20.15 18.15
C ARG A 119 12.60 -21.43 17.52
N ILE A 120 12.70 -21.46 16.19
CA ILE A 120 13.31 -22.55 15.43
C ILE A 120 14.46 -22.01 14.58
N LYS A 121 15.38 -22.89 14.17
CA LYS A 121 16.48 -22.52 13.26
C LYS A 121 15.92 -22.19 11.87
N LEU A 122 16.55 -21.25 11.18
CA LEU A 122 16.17 -20.87 9.82
C LEU A 122 16.30 -22.04 8.85
N LEU A 123 17.33 -22.88 9.01
CA LEU A 123 17.52 -24.06 8.19
C LEU A 123 16.34 -25.03 8.37
N ASP A 124 15.99 -25.37 9.61
CA ASP A 124 14.86 -26.24 9.92
C ASP A 124 13.53 -25.68 9.38
N PHE A 125 13.33 -24.36 9.47
CA PHE A 125 12.18 -23.68 8.88
C PHE A 125 12.09 -23.89 7.36
N LEU A 126 13.23 -23.91 6.67
CA LEU A 126 13.29 -24.04 5.22
C LEU A 126 13.27 -25.48 4.74
N THR A 127 13.83 -26.43 5.49
CA THR A 127 14.09 -27.79 5.02
C THR A 127 13.22 -28.87 5.67
N THR A 128 12.66 -28.63 6.85
CA THR A 128 11.94 -29.67 7.60
C THR A 128 10.45 -29.67 7.25
N ASP A 129 9.93 -30.83 6.86
CA ASP A 129 8.54 -30.99 6.39
C ASP A 129 7.49 -30.93 7.53
N VAL A 130 7.88 -31.30 8.75
CA VAL A 130 6.99 -31.30 9.92
C VAL A 130 7.68 -30.55 11.06
N LEU A 131 7.14 -29.38 11.39
CA LEU A 131 7.59 -28.58 12.52
C LEU A 131 6.58 -28.67 13.65
N VAL A 132 7.05 -29.06 14.83
CA VAL A 132 6.27 -29.05 16.06
C VAL A 132 6.53 -27.73 16.76
N PHE A 133 5.48 -26.94 16.97
CA PHE A 133 5.59 -25.66 17.67
C PHE A 133 5.31 -25.88 19.16
N ASP A 134 6.37 -25.99 19.97
CA ASP A 134 6.24 -26.11 21.42
C ASP A 134 5.53 -24.88 22.00
N ASN A 135 4.29 -25.04 22.49
CA ASN A 135 3.45 -24.06 23.21
C ASN A 135 4.00 -22.62 23.19
N ILE A 136 4.05 -22.04 22.00
CA ILE A 136 4.61 -20.70 21.80
C ILE A 136 3.56 -19.74 22.32
N ALA A 137 3.64 -19.41 23.61
CA ALA A 137 2.93 -18.28 24.18
C ALA A 137 3.53 -17.00 23.59
N CYS A 138 3.17 -16.66 22.36
CA CYS A 138 3.27 -15.30 21.87
C CYS A 138 2.31 -14.49 22.71
N GLY A 139 2.82 -13.96 23.83
CA GLY A 139 2.07 -13.17 24.78
C GLY A 139 1.12 -12.28 24.02
N SER A 140 -0.17 -12.44 24.31
CA SER A 140 -1.21 -11.61 23.74
C SER A 140 -0.80 -10.16 23.93
N LEU A 141 -0.25 -9.54 22.87
CA LEU A 141 -0.16 -8.09 22.75
C LEU A 141 -1.59 -7.61 22.46
N THR A 142 -2.47 -7.90 23.40
CA THR A 142 -3.72 -7.20 23.60
C THR A 142 -3.35 -5.82 24.09
N ASN A 143 -3.82 -4.86 23.30
CA ASN A 143 -4.06 -3.47 23.64
C ASN A 143 -2.90 -2.49 23.47
N GLN A 144 -3.23 -1.42 22.74
CA GLN A 144 -2.58 -0.12 22.69
C GLN A 144 -1.33 0.04 21.80
N ALA A 145 -1.59 0.03 20.50
CA ALA A 145 -1.40 1.26 19.73
C ALA A 145 -2.41 1.20 18.57
N GLU A 146 -3.49 1.96 18.70
CA GLU A 146 -4.27 2.42 17.55
C GLU A 146 -3.33 3.25 16.67
N GLN A 147 -2.50 2.57 15.88
CA GLN A 147 -2.12 3.11 14.59
C GLN A 147 -3.46 3.35 13.89
N PRO A 148 -3.80 4.60 13.51
CA PRO A 148 -5.00 4.84 12.74
C PRO A 148 -4.81 4.11 11.43
N ARG A 149 -5.29 2.87 11.38
CA ARG A 149 -5.55 2.18 10.13
C ARG A 149 -6.45 3.15 9.42
N LYS A 150 -5.98 3.76 8.34
CA LYS A 150 -6.84 4.45 7.39
C LYS A 150 -7.73 3.37 6.78
N SER A 151 -8.73 2.96 7.55
CA SER A 151 -9.80 2.08 7.14
C SER A 151 -10.72 2.96 6.33
N TYR A 152 -10.41 3.06 5.04
CA TYR A 152 -11.35 3.59 4.04
C TYR A 152 -12.61 2.72 3.92
N THR A 153 -12.80 1.70 4.76
CA THR A 153 -13.62 0.52 4.47
C THR A 153 -14.64 0.14 5.52
N ARG A 154 -14.81 0.89 6.62
CA ARG A 154 -15.91 0.59 7.56
C ARG A 154 -16.88 1.74 7.73
N ILE A 155 -17.79 1.87 6.76
CA ILE A 155 -19.05 2.57 6.98
C ILE A 155 -19.97 1.57 7.74
N ASN A 156 -20.47 1.96 8.91
CA ASN A 156 -21.45 1.14 9.63
C ASN A 156 -22.80 1.13 8.89
N SER A 157 -23.67 0.15 9.15
CA SER A 157 -24.92 -0.02 8.39
C SER A 157 -25.83 1.21 8.43
N GLU A 158 -25.90 1.90 9.58
CA GLU A 158 -26.70 3.13 9.75
C GLU A 158 -26.14 4.29 8.91
N ARG A 159 -24.83 4.57 8.96
CA ARG A 159 -24.24 5.61 8.11
C ARG A 159 -24.29 5.26 6.64
N LYS A 160 -24.29 3.98 6.29
CA LYS A 160 -24.44 3.54 4.89
C LYS A 160 -25.81 3.95 4.34
N GLN A 161 -26.87 3.81 5.15
CA GLN A 161 -28.22 4.25 4.76
C GLN A 161 -28.29 5.78 4.61
N VAL A 162 -27.75 6.52 5.57
CA VAL A 162 -27.72 7.99 5.50
C VAL A 162 -26.94 8.48 4.27
N LEU A 163 -25.77 7.92 4.00
CA LEU A 163 -24.96 8.27 2.83
C LEU A 163 -25.66 7.92 1.51
N ASN A 164 -26.41 6.81 1.46
CA ASN A 164 -27.19 6.45 0.28
C ASN A 164 -28.24 7.53 -0.04
N ILE A 165 -29.01 7.95 0.97
CA ILE A 165 -30.04 8.99 0.82
C ILE A 165 -29.41 10.30 0.33
N ILE A 166 -28.31 10.73 0.96
CA ILE A 166 -27.64 11.98 0.58
C ILE A 166 -27.06 11.89 -0.85
N LEU A 167 -26.46 10.76 -1.23
CA LEU A 167 -25.94 10.58 -2.59
C LEU A 167 -27.05 10.58 -3.64
N GLN A 168 -28.24 10.03 -3.33
CA GLN A 168 -29.40 10.11 -4.22
C GLN A 168 -29.92 11.54 -4.37
N GLU A 169 -29.88 12.35 -3.32
CA GLU A 169 -30.25 13.76 -3.38
C GLU A 169 -29.25 14.56 -4.24
N VAL A 170 -27.95 14.34 -4.02
CA VAL A 170 -26.84 14.97 -4.77
C VAL A 170 -26.92 14.75 -6.27
N ILE A 171 -27.45 13.61 -6.73
CA ILE A 171 -27.63 13.33 -8.16
C ILE A 171 -28.54 14.37 -8.83
N ASN A 172 -29.47 14.96 -8.08
CA ASN A 172 -30.43 15.94 -8.60
C ASN A 172 -30.00 17.40 -8.39
N GLU A 173 -28.84 17.63 -7.77
CA GLU A 173 -28.32 18.98 -7.50
C GLU A 173 -27.90 19.68 -8.82
N TYR A 174 -28.14 20.99 -8.90
CA TYR A 174 -27.70 21.84 -10.00
C TYR A 174 -26.97 23.09 -9.47
N PRO A 175 -25.76 23.42 -9.97
CA PRO A 175 -24.97 22.67 -10.94
C PRO A 175 -24.52 21.31 -10.37
N PRO A 176 -24.43 20.25 -11.20
CA PRO A 176 -24.05 18.93 -10.70
C PRO A 176 -22.64 19.01 -10.09
N PRO A 177 -22.45 18.55 -8.85
CA PRO A 177 -21.17 18.67 -8.17
C PRO A 177 -20.17 17.61 -8.65
N SER A 178 -18.87 17.87 -8.48
CA SER A 178 -17.85 16.85 -8.71
C SER A 178 -17.88 15.79 -7.60
N LEU A 179 -17.41 14.57 -7.89
CA LEU A 179 -17.34 13.53 -6.87
C LEU A 179 -16.38 13.93 -5.74
N GLU A 180 -15.34 14.69 -6.06
CA GLU A 180 -14.39 15.25 -5.10
C GLU A 180 -15.06 16.23 -4.13
N ASP A 181 -15.90 17.14 -4.64
CA ASP A 181 -16.64 18.11 -3.82
C ASP A 181 -17.66 17.42 -2.91
N VAL A 182 -18.37 16.42 -3.45
CA VAL A 182 -19.32 15.59 -2.67
C VAL A 182 -18.59 14.85 -1.57
N ALA A 183 -17.46 14.22 -1.87
CA ALA A 183 -16.65 13.51 -0.88
C ALA A 183 -16.15 14.45 0.23
N PHE A 184 -15.70 15.65 -0.15
CA PHE A 184 -15.27 16.68 0.80
C PHE A 184 -16.41 17.12 1.72
N ARG A 185 -17.59 17.43 1.17
CA ARG A 185 -18.79 17.81 1.95
C ARG A 185 -19.20 16.73 2.95
N LEU A 186 -19.13 15.47 2.53
CA LEU A 186 -19.49 14.32 3.37
C LEU A 186 -18.37 13.91 4.35
N LYS A 187 -17.21 14.59 4.32
CA LYS A 187 -16.01 14.24 5.11
C LYS A 187 -15.59 12.78 4.89
N HIS A 188 -15.76 12.29 3.67
CA HIS A 188 -15.39 10.94 3.24
C HIS A 188 -14.35 11.01 2.13
N TYR A 189 -13.60 9.94 1.96
CA TYR A 189 -12.67 9.83 0.85
C TYR A 189 -13.40 9.34 -0.42
N PRO A 190 -13.09 9.89 -1.62
CA PRO A 190 -13.74 9.47 -2.87
C PRO A 190 -13.67 7.96 -3.12
N LEU A 191 -12.54 7.34 -2.77
CA LEU A 191 -12.33 5.90 -2.91
C LEU A 191 -13.27 5.08 -2.01
N CYS A 192 -13.60 5.60 -0.82
CA CYS A 192 -14.53 4.97 0.11
C CYS A 192 -15.96 4.97 -0.47
N LEU A 193 -16.39 6.11 -1.03
CA LEU A 193 -17.71 6.23 -1.65
C LEU A 193 -17.84 5.34 -2.89
N GLN A 194 -16.81 5.30 -3.75
CA GLN A 194 -16.80 4.43 -4.93
C GLN A 194 -16.87 2.94 -4.59
N HIS A 195 -16.26 2.53 -3.47
CA HIS A 195 -16.30 1.13 -3.04
C HIS A 195 -17.69 0.72 -2.53
N HIS A 196 -18.37 1.58 -1.78
CA HIS A 196 -19.66 1.24 -1.16
C HIS A 196 -20.88 1.58 -2.03
N PHE A 197 -20.75 2.55 -2.94
CA PHE A 197 -21.81 3.09 -3.79
C PHE A 197 -21.31 3.32 -5.24
N PRO A 198 -20.83 2.28 -5.94
CA PRO A 198 -20.22 2.43 -7.27
C PRO A 198 -21.18 3.05 -8.28
N GLU A 199 -22.44 2.62 -8.27
CA GLU A 199 -23.48 3.07 -9.21
C GLU A 199 -23.80 4.57 -9.04
N LEU A 200 -24.06 5.02 -7.81
CA LEU A 200 -24.36 6.43 -7.51
C LEU A 200 -23.15 7.33 -7.83
N CYS A 201 -21.94 6.89 -7.49
CA CYS A 201 -20.72 7.63 -7.82
C CYS A 201 -20.51 7.75 -9.33
N GLN A 202 -20.87 6.73 -10.10
CA GLN A 202 -20.77 6.75 -11.56
C GLN A 202 -21.76 7.76 -12.16
N ILE A 203 -23.00 7.79 -11.67
CA ILE A 203 -24.02 8.75 -12.12
C ILE A 203 -23.56 10.19 -11.86
N ILE A 204 -23.06 10.47 -10.64
CA ILE A 204 -22.55 11.81 -10.28
C ILE A 204 -21.42 12.24 -11.21
N LYS A 205 -20.46 11.34 -11.48
CA LYS A 205 -19.36 11.61 -12.41
C LYS A 205 -19.87 11.95 -13.81
N VAL A 206 -20.76 11.14 -14.37
CA VAL A 206 -21.32 11.35 -15.72
C VAL A 206 -22.04 12.70 -15.81
N ARG A 207 -22.92 13.01 -14.84
CA ARG A 207 -23.65 14.29 -14.83
C ARG A 207 -22.71 15.49 -14.75
N HIS A 208 -21.68 15.41 -13.91
CA HIS A 208 -20.69 16.49 -13.80
C HIS A 208 -19.87 16.63 -15.09
N THR A 209 -19.46 15.53 -15.74
CA THR A 209 -18.73 15.61 -17.01
C THR A 209 -19.58 16.19 -18.14
N ASP A 210 -20.85 15.79 -18.22
CA ASP A 210 -21.78 16.29 -19.24
C ASP A 210 -22.09 17.78 -19.04
N TYR A 211 -22.29 18.20 -17.79
CA TYR A 211 -22.45 19.63 -17.49
C TYR A 211 -21.19 20.44 -17.81
N LYS A 212 -20.00 19.92 -17.50
CA LYS A 212 -18.73 20.60 -17.83
C LYS A 212 -18.51 20.71 -19.33
N SER A 213 -18.86 19.69 -20.11
CA SER A 213 -18.73 19.73 -21.57
C SER A 213 -19.68 20.77 -22.18
N VAL A 214 -20.95 20.77 -21.79
CA VAL A 214 -21.95 21.75 -22.24
C VAL A 214 -21.56 23.17 -21.81
N SER A 215 -21.18 23.36 -20.54
CA SER A 215 -20.76 24.66 -20.03
C SER A 215 -19.51 25.19 -20.74
N ARG A 216 -18.56 24.31 -21.08
CA ARG A 216 -17.38 24.69 -21.86
C ARG A 216 -17.78 25.13 -23.27
N GLN A 217 -18.64 24.37 -23.93
CA GLN A 217 -19.14 24.72 -25.26
C GLN A 217 -19.88 26.07 -25.26
N GLN A 218 -20.78 26.29 -24.29
CA GLN A 218 -21.51 27.54 -24.12
C GLN A 218 -20.60 28.75 -23.87
N LYS A 219 -19.45 28.57 -23.22
CA LYS A 219 -18.46 29.63 -23.04
C LYS A 219 -17.68 29.93 -24.32
N ILE A 220 -17.28 28.89 -25.06
CA ILE A 220 -16.43 29.03 -26.25
C ILE A 220 -17.21 29.57 -27.46
N GLN A 221 -18.45 29.09 -27.65
CA GLN A 221 -19.28 29.39 -28.82
C GLN A 221 -19.46 30.90 -29.10
N PRO A 222 -19.90 31.73 -28.14
CA PRO A 222 -20.11 33.16 -28.43
C PRO A 222 -18.80 33.89 -28.75
N ILE A 223 -17.68 33.49 -28.14
CA ILE A 223 -16.36 34.08 -28.40
C ILE A 223 -15.93 33.79 -29.85
N LEU A 224 -16.17 32.56 -30.32
CA LEU A 224 -15.87 32.17 -31.69
C LEU A 224 -16.81 32.86 -32.70
N GLU A 225 -18.10 32.97 -32.39
CA GLU A 225 -19.08 33.66 -33.23
C GLU A 225 -18.74 35.14 -33.40
N LEU A 226 -18.34 35.84 -32.33
CA LEU A 226 -17.87 37.23 -32.40
C LEU A 226 -16.59 37.37 -33.22
N ALA A 227 -15.63 36.45 -33.04
CA ALA A 227 -14.37 36.47 -33.79
C ALA A 227 -14.57 36.30 -35.31
N LEU A 228 -15.61 35.59 -35.75
CA LEU A 228 -15.95 35.45 -37.17
C LEU A 228 -16.49 36.74 -37.81
N GLN A 229 -16.99 37.68 -37.00
CA GLN A 229 -17.54 38.96 -37.48
C GLN A 229 -16.50 40.11 -37.47
N GLU A 230 -15.33 39.90 -36.85
CA GLU A 230 -14.25 40.90 -36.77
C GLU A 230 -13.46 41.00 -38.09
N PHE A 231 -13.20 42.23 -38.55
CA PHE A 231 -12.29 42.53 -39.66
C PHE A 231 -11.19 43.52 -39.24
N PRO A 232 -9.89 43.19 -39.39
CA PRO A 232 -9.36 41.90 -39.88
C PRO A 232 -9.61 40.74 -38.88
N PRO A 233 -9.67 39.50 -39.37
CA PRO A 233 -9.94 38.34 -38.50
C PRO A 233 -8.85 38.20 -37.42
N PRO A 234 -9.24 38.01 -36.14
CA PRO A 234 -8.29 37.89 -35.05
C PRO A 234 -7.46 36.61 -35.19
N SER A 235 -6.18 36.68 -34.80
CA SER A 235 -5.30 35.51 -34.80
C SER A 235 -5.77 34.45 -33.78
N PHE A 236 -5.44 33.18 -34.05
CA PHE A 236 -5.73 32.09 -33.11
C PHE A 236 -5.17 32.31 -31.71
N LEU A 237 -3.99 32.96 -31.61
CA LEU A 237 -3.39 33.33 -30.33
C LEU A 237 -4.29 34.30 -29.54
N GLU A 238 -4.89 35.27 -30.22
CA GLU A 238 -5.79 36.23 -29.58
C GLU A 238 -7.09 35.57 -29.11
N ILE A 239 -7.65 34.67 -29.92
CA ILE A 239 -8.82 33.86 -29.52
C ILE A 239 -8.47 32.99 -28.30
N SER A 240 -7.28 32.38 -28.26
CA SER A 240 -6.87 31.55 -27.13
C SER A 240 -6.78 32.34 -25.80
N ARG A 241 -6.37 33.61 -25.85
CA ARG A 241 -6.35 34.49 -24.67
C ARG A 241 -7.74 34.83 -24.16
N ARG A 242 -8.73 34.95 -25.05
CA ARG A 242 -10.13 35.23 -24.68
C ARG A 242 -10.81 34.04 -23.98
N LEU A 243 -10.22 32.84 -24.03
CA LEU A 243 -10.78 31.58 -23.50
C LEU A 243 -10.20 31.12 -22.15
N VAL A 244 -9.14 31.78 -21.65
CA VAL A 244 -8.48 31.50 -20.36
C VAL A 244 -9.07 32.39 -19.28
#